data_AF-A0A3D5K0I4-F1
#
_entry.id   AF-A0A3D5K0I4-F1
#
_cell.length_a   1.000
_cell.length_b   1.000
_cell.length_c   1.000
_cell.angle_alpha   90.00
_cell.angle_beta   90.00
_cell.angle_gamma   90.00
#
_symmetry.space_group_name_H-M   'P 1'
#
loop_
_entity.id
_entity.type
_entity.pdbx_description
1 polymer ?
#
loop_
_entity_poly.entity_id
_entity_poly.type
_entity_poly.pdbx_seq_one_letter_code
_entity_poly.pdbx_strand_id
1 'polypeptide(L)'
;TPEESMKPIKLQEGFKLNLFASEPIINKPVVIDWDANGRFYVVEMNTYMQDIDGKNQRDATSRVVRFEDTNSDGNYDKHTVLIDWPVLPRMLLTTTKDKVIVRETDTFDLYSYEDTDGECKADKKELTFKGGRRGCNLEH
;
A
#
# COMPACT_ATOMS: atom_id res chain seq x y z
N THR A 1 22.66 5.97 -3.19
CA THR A 1 21.86 5.46 -2.05
C THR A 1 20.54 6.21 -1.97
N PRO A 2 19.57 5.79 -1.14
CA PRO A 2 18.36 6.57 -0.89
C PRO A 2 18.64 8.02 -0.45
N GLU A 3 19.70 8.26 0.32
CA GLU A 3 20.08 9.62 0.75
C GLU A 3 20.65 10.46 -0.40
N GLU A 4 21.34 9.82 -1.36
CA GLU A 4 21.87 10.52 -2.53
C GLU A 4 20.77 10.93 -3.51
N SER A 5 19.68 10.15 -3.63
CA SER A 5 18.56 10.48 -4.52
C SER A 5 17.76 11.71 -4.04
N MET A 6 17.90 12.08 -2.76
CA MET A 6 17.29 13.29 -2.21
C MET A 6 18.03 14.58 -2.60
N LYS A 7 19.36 14.53 -2.79
CA LYS A 7 20.21 15.70 -3.06
C LYS A 7 19.73 16.60 -4.23
N PRO A 8 19.26 16.07 -5.37
CA PRO A 8 18.79 16.90 -6.47
C PRO A 8 17.37 17.47 -6.27
N ILE A 9 16.61 17.02 -5.27
CA ILE A 9 15.24 17.48 -5.03
C ILE A 9 15.28 18.90 -4.46
N LYS A 10 14.62 19.83 -5.15
CA LYS A 10 14.51 21.23 -4.72
C LYS A 10 13.17 21.46 -4.04
N LEU A 11 13.21 22.01 -2.83
CA LEU A 11 12.03 22.41 -2.09
C LEU A 11 11.89 23.94 -2.07
N GLN A 12 10.64 24.40 -1.92
CA GLN A 12 10.38 25.80 -1.59
C GLN A 12 10.81 26.10 -0.14
N GLU A 13 11.06 27.37 0.15
CA GLU A 13 11.37 27.81 1.51
C GLU A 13 10.25 27.43 2.48
N GLY A 14 10.63 26.96 3.68
CA GLY A 14 9.70 26.48 4.71
C GLY A 14 9.33 24.99 4.65
N PHE A 15 9.74 24.26 3.61
CA PHE A 15 9.51 22.81 3.51
C PHE A 15 10.76 22.00 3.87
N LYS A 16 10.56 20.80 4.42
CA LYS A 16 11.61 19.80 4.69
C LYS A 16 11.28 18.50 3.97
N LEU A 17 12.31 17.82 3.44
CA LEU A 17 12.19 16.48 2.88
C LEU A 17 12.79 15.47 3.86
N ASN A 18 12.05 14.41 4.17
CA ASN A 18 12.53 13.29 4.97
C ASN A 18 12.39 12.01 4.14
N LEU A 19 13.42 11.16 4.14
CA LEU A 19 13.31 9.81 3.60
C LEU A 19 12.53 8.96 4.61
N PHE A 20 11.30 8.58 4.26
CA PHE A 20 10.46 7.80 5.17
C PHE A 20 10.73 6.30 5.04
N ALA A 21 10.73 5.73 3.83
CA ALA A 21 11.03 4.32 3.58
C ALA A 21 11.72 4.16 2.22
N SER A 22 12.55 3.12 2.09
CA SER A 22 13.26 2.77 0.84
C SER A 22 13.40 1.27 0.69
N GLU A 23 13.88 0.84 -0.48
CA GLU A 23 14.29 -0.54 -0.71
C GLU A 23 15.38 -0.97 0.30
N PRO A 24 15.41 -2.25 0.73
CA PRO A 24 14.49 -3.34 0.34
C PRO A 24 13.21 -3.43 1.20
N ILE A 25 12.97 -2.46 2.10
CA ILE A 25 11.87 -2.52 3.07
C ILE A 25 10.51 -2.36 2.38
N ILE A 26 10.45 -1.48 1.38
CA ILE A 26 9.35 -1.39 0.43
C ILE A 26 9.77 -1.88 -0.95
N ASN A 27 8.83 -2.38 -1.74
CA ASN A 27 9.07 -2.80 -3.12
C ASN A 27 7.90 -2.38 -4.02
N LYS A 28 8.19 -1.72 -5.15
CA LYS A 28 7.20 -1.30 -6.17
C LYS A 28 5.95 -0.62 -5.56
N PRO A 29 6.12 0.47 -4.80
CA PRO A 29 5.00 1.20 -4.21
C PRO A 29 4.13 1.83 -5.31
N VAL A 30 2.81 1.68 -5.22
CA VAL A 30 1.87 2.24 -6.20
C VAL A 30 0.79 3.13 -5.59
N VAL A 31 0.45 2.92 -4.32
CA VAL A 31 -0.50 3.74 -3.56
C VAL A 31 0.01 3.86 -2.13
N ILE A 32 -0.15 5.04 -1.54
CA ILE A 32 0.13 5.27 -0.12
C ILE A 32 -1.06 5.97 0.53
N ASP A 33 -1.25 5.75 1.82
CA ASP A 33 -2.27 6.47 2.60
C ASP A 33 -1.89 6.52 4.10
N TRP A 34 -2.46 7.49 4.82
CA TRP A 34 -2.28 7.65 6.27
C TRP A 34 -3.62 7.55 6.98
N ASP A 35 -3.67 6.79 8.06
CA ASP A 35 -4.88 6.73 8.88
C ASP A 35 -4.92 7.81 9.97
N ALA A 36 -6.04 7.86 10.70
CA ALA A 36 -6.26 8.83 11.77
C ALA A 36 -5.36 8.62 13.01
N ASN A 37 -4.69 7.47 13.12
CA ASN A 37 -3.72 7.18 14.18
C ASN A 37 -2.29 7.49 13.76
N GLY A 38 -2.08 8.04 12.56
CA GLY A 38 -0.75 8.34 12.03
C GLY A 38 0.00 7.10 11.55
N ARG A 39 -0.67 5.97 11.30
CA ARG A 39 -0.04 4.81 10.67
C ARG A 39 0.02 5.03 9.17
N PHE A 40 1.16 4.70 8.58
CA PHE A 40 1.41 4.87 7.15
C PHE A 40 1.27 3.54 6.42
N TYR A 41 0.60 3.54 5.28
CA TYR A 41 0.33 2.33 4.52
C TYR A 41 0.88 2.46 3.11
N VAL A 42 1.46 1.38 2.61
CA VAL A 42 2.00 1.27 1.25
C VAL A 42 1.41 0.05 0.57
N VAL A 43 0.84 0.27 -0.60
CA VAL A 43 0.46 -0.81 -1.53
C VAL A 43 1.64 -1.10 -2.44
N GLU A 44 2.10 -2.35 -2.39
CA GLU A 44 3.16 -2.87 -3.23
C GLU A 44 2.56 -3.71 -4.34
N MET A 45 2.71 -3.29 -5.60
CA MET A 45 2.20 -4.03 -6.76
C MET A 45 3.33 -4.82 -7.42
N ASN A 46 3.69 -5.94 -6.80
CA ASN A 46 4.92 -6.67 -7.11
C ASN A 46 4.95 -7.34 -8.49
N THR A 47 3.78 -7.60 -9.08
CA THR A 47 3.65 -8.44 -10.28
C THR A 47 3.41 -7.66 -11.57
N TYR A 48 3.18 -6.35 -11.50
CA TYR A 48 2.81 -5.58 -12.70
C TYR A 48 3.96 -5.50 -13.71
N MET A 49 3.68 -5.85 -14.98
CA MET A 49 4.60 -5.70 -16.12
C MET A 49 6.07 -6.05 -15.81
N GLN A 50 6.30 -7.20 -15.17
CA GLN A 50 7.66 -7.65 -14.81
C GLN A 50 8.51 -8.03 -16.01
N ASP A 51 7.87 -8.47 -17.09
CA ASP A 51 8.46 -8.63 -18.41
C ASP A 51 7.55 -8.02 -19.48
N ILE A 52 8.04 -7.95 -20.72
CA ILE A 52 7.31 -7.37 -21.86
C ILE A 52 6.02 -8.14 -22.19
N ASP A 53 5.96 -9.43 -21.82
CA ASP A 53 4.82 -10.31 -22.07
C ASP A 53 3.77 -10.22 -20.94
N GLY A 54 4.10 -9.58 -19.83
CA GLY A 54 3.26 -9.50 -18.65
C GLY A 54 3.01 -10.84 -17.98
N LYS A 55 3.98 -11.76 -18.01
CA LYS A 55 3.82 -13.08 -17.37
C LYS A 55 3.64 -12.93 -15.86
N ASN A 56 2.85 -13.83 -15.27
CA ASN A 56 2.66 -13.93 -13.82
C ASN A 56 2.08 -12.67 -13.15
N GLN A 57 1.51 -11.73 -13.91
CA GLN A 57 0.90 -10.52 -13.35
C GLN A 57 -0.23 -10.81 -12.37
N ARG A 58 -0.87 -11.99 -12.50
CA ARG A 58 -1.97 -12.43 -11.66
C ARG A 58 -1.54 -13.30 -10.48
N ASP A 59 -0.24 -13.52 -10.32
CA ASP A 59 0.27 -14.17 -9.13
C ASP A 59 -0.03 -13.28 -7.92
N ALA A 60 -0.48 -13.91 -6.85
CA ALA A 60 -0.95 -13.19 -5.68
C ALA A 60 0.23 -12.76 -4.79
N THR A 61 1.24 -12.06 -5.29
CA THR A 61 2.46 -11.74 -4.50
C THR A 61 2.59 -10.26 -4.13
N SER A 62 1.59 -9.46 -4.48
CA SER A 62 1.51 -8.06 -4.05
C SER A 62 1.16 -7.99 -2.56
N ARG A 63 1.36 -6.83 -1.92
CA ARG A 63 1.17 -6.69 -0.46
C ARG A 63 0.60 -5.31 -0.11
N VAL A 64 -0.02 -5.20 1.06
CA VAL A 64 -0.25 -3.91 1.73
C VAL A 64 0.54 -3.93 3.04
N VAL A 65 1.49 -3.01 3.14
CA VAL A 65 2.41 -2.89 4.27
C VAL A 65 1.97 -1.71 5.14
N ARG A 66 2.01 -1.89 6.46
CA ARG A 66 1.72 -0.87 7.48
C ARG A 66 2.99 -0.52 8.24
N PHE A 67 3.26 0.77 8.36
CA PHE A 67 4.34 1.38 9.11
C PHE A 67 3.78 2.14 10.31
N GLU A 68 4.44 2.03 11.44
CA GLU A 68 4.04 2.68 12.69
C GLU A 68 5.25 3.43 13.27
N ASP A 69 5.01 4.66 13.70
CA ASP A 69 5.92 5.48 14.51
C ASP A 69 5.32 5.53 15.93
N THR A 70 5.90 4.75 16.84
CA THR A 70 5.44 4.57 18.22
C THR A 70 6.05 5.59 19.18
N ASN A 71 7.04 6.36 18.74
CA ASN A 71 7.74 7.36 19.56
C ASN A 71 7.50 8.80 19.10
N SER A 72 6.76 9.00 18.00
CA SER A 72 6.41 10.29 17.40
C SER A 72 7.62 11.14 16.97
N ASP A 73 8.73 10.51 16.58
CA ASP A 73 9.92 11.20 16.08
C ASP A 73 9.89 11.50 14.57
N GLY A 74 8.84 11.04 13.88
CA GLY A 74 8.62 11.21 12.45
C GLY A 74 9.26 10.13 11.59
N ASN A 75 9.90 9.13 12.19
CA ASN A 75 10.42 7.94 11.53
C ASN A 75 9.67 6.72 12.07
N TYR A 76 9.34 5.77 11.19
CA TYR A 76 8.75 4.52 11.65
C TYR A 76 9.79 3.70 12.44
N ASP A 77 9.32 2.97 13.45
CA ASP A 77 10.11 1.96 14.17
C ASP A 77 9.60 0.53 13.92
N LYS A 78 8.38 0.40 13.38
CA LYS A 78 7.75 -0.88 13.09
C LYS A 78 7.20 -0.91 11.66
N HIS A 79 7.38 -2.06 10.99
CA HIS A 79 6.77 -2.35 9.71
C HIS A 79 6.16 -3.76 9.72
N THR A 80 4.97 -3.91 9.12
CA THR A 80 4.23 -5.17 9.11
C THR A 80 3.50 -5.36 7.78
N VAL A 81 3.44 -6.60 7.28
CA VAL A 81 2.59 -6.92 6.13
C VAL A 81 1.17 -7.13 6.65
N LEU A 82 0.30 -6.13 6.44
CA LEU A 82 -1.09 -6.18 6.89
C LEU A 82 -1.92 -7.11 6.02
N ILE A 83 -1.83 -6.94 4.70
CA ILE A 83 -2.55 -7.76 3.73
C ILE A 83 -1.50 -8.43 2.86
N ASP A 84 -1.53 -9.75 2.87
CA ASP A 84 -0.71 -10.57 2.02
C ASP A 84 -1.56 -11.11 0.86
N TRP A 85 -0.93 -11.27 -0.31
CA TRP A 85 -1.52 -11.85 -1.51
C TRP A 85 -2.67 -11.11 -2.24
N PRO A 86 -2.83 -9.77 -2.24
CA PRO A 86 -3.70 -9.12 -3.24
C PRO A 86 -3.19 -9.32 -4.67
N VAL A 87 -4.10 -9.33 -5.65
CA VAL A 87 -3.76 -9.39 -7.07
C VAL A 87 -3.92 -8.01 -7.70
N LEU A 88 -2.80 -7.40 -8.10
CA LEU A 88 -2.75 -6.09 -8.75
C LEU A 88 -3.62 -5.03 -8.02
N PRO A 89 -3.34 -4.76 -6.73
CA PRO A 89 -4.08 -3.74 -5.97
C PRO A 89 -3.82 -2.34 -6.54
N ARG A 90 -4.90 -1.56 -6.70
CA ARG A 90 -4.91 -0.24 -7.37
C ARG A 90 -5.44 0.89 -6.50
N MET A 91 -6.01 0.55 -5.36
CA MET A 91 -6.63 1.51 -4.46
C MET A 91 -6.36 1.09 -3.03
N LEU A 92 -6.10 2.08 -2.20
CA LEU A 92 -6.08 1.97 -0.76
C LEU A 92 -6.83 3.17 -0.19
N LEU A 93 -7.67 2.93 0.80
CA LEU A 93 -8.31 3.96 1.58
C LEU A 93 -8.35 3.51 3.04
N THR A 94 -7.66 4.23 3.91
CA THR A 94 -7.75 4.07 5.35
C THR A 94 -9.10 4.62 5.86
N THR A 95 -9.60 4.04 6.95
CA THR A 95 -10.87 4.44 7.55
C THR A 95 -10.68 4.80 9.02
N THR A 96 -11.66 5.51 9.60
CA THR A 96 -11.63 5.86 11.03
C THR A 96 -11.93 4.68 11.97
N LYS A 97 -12.08 3.46 11.46
CA LYS A 97 -12.46 2.25 12.24
C LYS A 97 -11.38 1.16 12.21
N ASP A 98 -10.12 1.55 12.07
CA ASP A 98 -8.98 0.61 11.95
C ASP A 98 -9.10 -0.39 10.78
N LYS A 99 -9.93 -0.07 9.78
CA LYS A 99 -10.05 -0.82 8.53
C LYS A 99 -9.33 -0.11 7.40
N VAL A 100 -8.88 -0.88 6.43
CA VAL A 100 -8.46 -0.38 5.12
C VAL A 100 -9.35 -0.95 4.04
N ILE A 101 -9.69 -0.14 3.04
CA ILE A 101 -10.45 -0.56 1.87
C ILE A 101 -9.48 -0.68 0.70
N VAL A 102 -9.45 -1.84 0.06
CA VAL A 102 -8.60 -2.14 -1.08
C VAL A 102 -9.44 -2.56 -2.28
N ARG A 103 -8.99 -2.17 -3.46
CA ARG A 103 -9.55 -2.62 -4.74
C ARG A 103 -8.45 -3.22 -5.61
N GLU A 104 -8.74 -4.38 -6.19
CA GLU A 104 -7.92 -5.06 -7.19
C GLU A 104 -8.30 -4.63 -8.60
N THR A 105 -7.44 -4.92 -9.59
CA THR A 105 -7.60 -4.32 -10.94
C THR A 105 -8.83 -4.81 -11.72
N ASP A 106 -9.27 -6.07 -11.57
CA ASP A 106 -10.30 -6.64 -12.47
C ASP A 106 -11.75 -6.33 -12.10
N THR A 107 -11.95 -5.75 -10.93
CA THR A 107 -13.27 -5.52 -10.35
C THR A 107 -13.35 -4.11 -9.77
N PHE A 108 -14.56 -3.56 -9.77
CA PHE A 108 -14.90 -2.37 -9.00
C PHE A 108 -15.40 -2.72 -7.58
N ASP A 109 -15.36 -4.00 -7.21
CA ASP A 109 -15.65 -4.43 -5.85
C ASP A 109 -14.64 -3.83 -4.88
N LEU A 110 -15.15 -3.31 -3.78
CA LEU A 110 -14.36 -2.74 -2.70
C LEU A 110 -14.41 -3.70 -1.52
N TYR A 111 -13.25 -4.15 -1.05
CA TYR A 111 -13.14 -5.00 0.13
C TYR A 111 -12.52 -4.22 1.27
N SER A 112 -13.15 -4.26 2.44
CA SER A 112 -12.54 -3.81 3.68
C SER A 112 -11.76 -4.95 4.33
N TYR A 113 -10.60 -4.62 4.85
CA TYR A 113 -9.72 -5.49 5.61
C TYR A 113 -9.55 -4.93 7.02
N GLU A 114 -9.61 -5.80 8.00
CA GLU A 114 -9.57 -5.48 9.43
C GLU A 114 -8.68 -6.51 10.15
N ASP A 115 -7.91 -6.03 11.12
CA ASP A 115 -7.11 -6.80 12.07
C ASP A 115 -7.88 -6.79 13.40
N THR A 116 -8.55 -7.90 13.74
CA THR A 116 -9.49 -7.96 14.87
C THR A 116 -8.87 -8.49 16.15
N ASP A 117 -7.72 -9.15 16.07
CA ASP A 117 -6.99 -9.71 17.22
C ASP A 117 -5.73 -8.93 17.60
N GLY A 118 -5.30 -7.96 16.78
CA GLY A 118 -4.17 -7.09 17.06
C GLY A 118 -2.81 -7.70 16.66
N GLU A 119 -2.78 -8.79 15.91
CA GLU A 119 -1.54 -9.41 15.42
C GLU A 119 -0.89 -8.66 14.26
N CYS A 120 -1.40 -7.47 13.90
CA CYS A 120 -0.88 -6.61 12.85
C CYS A 120 -1.02 -7.22 11.44
N LYS A 121 -1.98 -8.13 11.29
CA LYS A 121 -2.38 -8.78 10.04
C LYS A 121 -3.89 -8.73 9.93
N ALA A 122 -4.39 -8.43 8.74
CA ALA A 122 -5.83 -8.46 8.53
C ALA A 122 -6.33 -9.91 8.55
N ASP A 123 -7.17 -10.24 9.53
CA ASP A 123 -7.81 -11.55 9.68
C ASP A 123 -9.21 -11.59 9.04
N LYS A 124 -9.77 -10.42 8.74
CA LYS A 124 -11.15 -10.27 8.29
C LYS A 124 -11.22 -9.47 7.01
N LYS A 125 -11.90 -10.03 6.00
CA LYS A 125 -12.18 -9.42 4.68
C LYS A 125 -13.69 -9.38 4.43
N GLU A 126 -14.23 -8.19 4.21
CA GLU A 126 -15.67 -7.98 3.94
C GLU A 126 -15.88 -7.19 2.65
N LEU A 127 -16.87 -7.59 1.84
CA LEU A 127 -17.29 -6.83 0.68
C LEU A 127 -18.05 -5.58 1.14
N THR A 128 -17.46 -4.41 0.95
CA THR A 128 -18.06 -3.11 1.31
C THR A 128 -18.97 -2.58 0.20
N PHE A 129 -18.60 -2.80 -1.06
CA PHE A 129 -19.37 -2.37 -2.22
C PHE A 129 -19.20 -3.36 -3.36
N LYS A 130 -20.31 -3.79 -3.96
CA LYS A 130 -20.32 -4.66 -5.13
C LYS A 130 -20.38 -3.82 -6.40
N GLY A 131 -19.23 -3.56 -7.00
CA GLY A 131 -19.10 -2.77 -8.23
C GLY A 131 -19.11 -3.61 -9.51
N GLY A 132 -18.78 -4.90 -9.41
CA GLY A 132 -18.75 -5.81 -10.56
C GLY A 132 -17.52 -5.66 -11.46
N ARG A 133 -17.51 -6.41 -12.57
CA ARG A 133 -16.33 -6.55 -13.45
C ARG A 133 -15.98 -5.23 -14.13
N ARG A 134 -14.68 -4.88 -14.14
CA ARG A 134 -14.16 -3.63 -14.72
C ARG A 134 -14.11 -3.63 -16.26
N GLY A 135 -13.96 -4.79 -16.90
CA GLY A 135 -14.12 -4.96 -18.36
C GLY A 135 -13.12 -4.24 -19.28
N CYS A 136 -12.16 -3.48 -18.75
CA CYS A 136 -11.17 -2.69 -19.51
C CYS A 136 -9.76 -3.30 -19.47
N ASN A 137 -8.86 -2.74 -20.30
CA ASN A 137 -7.42 -3.04 -20.27
C ASN A 137 -6.89 -2.85 -18.84
N LEU A 138 -5.97 -3.71 -18.40
CA LEU A 138 -5.29 -3.60 -17.12
C LEU A 138 -4.70 -2.19 -16.92
N GLU A 139 -4.10 -1.58 -17.94
CA GLU A 139 -3.45 -0.25 -17.84
C GLU A 139 -4.42 0.93 -17.58
N HIS A 140 -5.70 0.80 -17.95
CA HIS A 140 -6.67 1.91 -17.97
C HIS A 140 -7.90 1.59 -17.13
#